data_AF-A0A2A6B7T6-F1
#
_entry.id   AF-A0A2A6B7T6-F1
#
_cell.length_a   1.000
_cell.length_b   1.000
_cell.length_c   1.000
_cell.angle_alpha   90.00
_cell.angle_beta   90.00
_cell.angle_gamma   90.00
#
_symmetry.space_group_name_H-M   'P 1'
#
loop_
_entity.id
_entity.type
_entity.pdbx_description
1 polymer ?
#
loop_
_entity_poly.entity_id
_entity_poly.type
_entity_poly.pdbx_seq_one_letter_code
_entity_poly.pdbx_strand_id
1 'polypeptide(L)'
;MNLFQLLFACLPLLVTSSILHINKDTFVPKDRTVGFKHLDAIAFVQWMKHAAMVTNAKERLLTKFAYLCRYHYCHDQETKMCNDICLKIAGKYDKKIVDDRVKSVKKGQEPLSGVETCKKECASDCGLKNCRVECDYLYPKHFLFGNRKAYEAEFNELLSRFNKH
;
A
#
# COMPACT_ATOMS: atom_id res chain seq x y z
N MET A 1 -31.70 -52.34 -35.20
CA MET A 1 -32.25 -51.66 -34.01
C MET A 1 -31.17 -51.58 -32.96
N ASN A 2 -30.73 -50.35 -32.63
CA ASN A 2 -30.70 -49.78 -31.28
C ASN A 2 -30.23 -50.69 -30.11
N LEU A 3 -29.46 -50.25 -29.10
CA LEU A 3 -28.84 -48.98 -28.69
C LEU A 3 -28.32 -49.31 -27.25
N PHE A 4 -27.20 -48.74 -26.78
CA PHE A 4 -26.84 -48.58 -25.36
C PHE A 4 -26.59 -49.86 -24.51
N GLN A 5 -25.41 -50.07 -23.92
CA GLN A 5 -24.98 -49.66 -22.55
C GLN A 5 -24.24 -50.91 -22.00
N LEU A 6 -23.13 -50.93 -21.28
CA LEU A 6 -22.42 -49.96 -20.46
C LEU A 6 -20.94 -50.40 -20.38
N LEU A 7 -20.05 -49.50 -20.76
CA LEU A 7 -18.62 -49.54 -20.47
C LEU A 7 -18.41 -49.18 -18.99
N PHE A 8 -18.01 -50.14 -18.16
CA PHE A 8 -17.37 -49.89 -16.86
C PHE A 8 -16.10 -50.73 -16.75
N ALA A 9 -15.13 -50.42 -17.61
CA ALA A 9 -13.74 -50.78 -17.37
C ALA A 9 -13.14 -49.66 -16.51
N CYS A 10 -12.81 -50.00 -15.26
CA CYS A 10 -12.01 -49.19 -14.34
C CYS A 10 -10.73 -48.70 -15.05
N LEU A 11 -10.74 -47.47 -15.54
CA LEU A 11 -9.52 -46.73 -15.86
C LEU A 11 -9.11 -45.97 -14.59
N PRO A 12 -7.98 -46.31 -13.94
CA PRO A 12 -7.38 -45.43 -12.95
C PRO A 12 -6.69 -44.30 -13.72
N LEU A 13 -7.48 -43.29 -14.13
CA LEU A 13 -6.93 -42.06 -14.68
C LEU A 13 -6.40 -41.20 -13.53
N LEU A 14 -5.09 -41.36 -13.30
CA LEU A 14 -4.16 -40.26 -13.08
C LEU A 14 -4.74 -39.09 -12.27
N VAL A 15 -4.76 -39.24 -10.95
CA VAL A 15 -4.68 -38.10 -10.03
C VAL A 15 -3.25 -37.55 -10.10
N THR A 16 -2.85 -37.03 -11.26
CA THR A 16 -1.62 -36.23 -11.35
C THR A 16 -2.00 -34.79 -11.11
N SER A 17 -1.82 -34.40 -9.85
CA SER A 17 -1.01 -33.22 -9.56
C SER A 17 -1.35 -32.00 -10.41
N SER A 18 -2.60 -31.52 -10.30
CA SER A 18 -2.82 -30.07 -10.39
C SER A 18 -2.24 -29.48 -9.10
N ILE A 19 -0.90 -29.42 -9.06
CA ILE A 19 -0.16 -28.53 -8.20
C ILE A 19 -0.86 -27.19 -8.35
N LEU A 20 -1.50 -26.79 -7.25
CA LEU A 20 -1.76 -25.42 -6.88
C LEU A 20 -0.70 -24.55 -7.56
N HIS A 21 -1.03 -23.99 -8.72
CA HIS A 21 -0.34 -22.82 -9.22
C HIS A 21 -0.80 -21.71 -8.27
N ILE A 22 -0.26 -21.71 -7.06
CA ILE A 22 -0.27 -20.53 -6.19
C ILE A 22 0.47 -19.51 -7.03
N ASN A 23 -0.32 -18.64 -7.64
CA ASN A 23 0.13 -17.49 -8.38
C ASN A 23 1.15 -16.78 -7.49
N LYS A 24 2.45 -16.88 -7.81
CA LYS A 24 3.52 -16.29 -6.99
C LYS A 24 3.28 -14.78 -6.78
N ASP A 25 2.50 -14.16 -7.66
CA ASP A 25 2.09 -12.77 -7.59
C ASP A 25 1.21 -12.42 -6.37
N THR A 26 0.43 -13.35 -5.81
CA THR A 26 -0.46 -13.03 -4.67
C THR A 26 0.20 -13.25 -3.30
N PHE A 27 1.37 -13.90 -3.23
CA PHE A 27 1.98 -14.27 -1.95
C PHE A 27 2.45 -13.06 -1.13
N VAL A 28 1.77 -12.75 -0.02
CA VAL A 28 2.20 -11.74 0.97
C VAL A 28 2.98 -12.46 2.08
N PRO A 29 4.28 -12.15 2.30
CA PRO A 29 5.07 -12.80 3.35
C PRO A 29 4.45 -12.56 4.73
N LYS A 30 3.93 -13.62 5.36
CA LYS A 30 3.22 -13.53 6.64
C LYS A 30 4.11 -12.95 7.74
N ASP A 31 5.38 -13.34 7.77
CA ASP A 31 6.39 -12.82 8.70
C ASP A 31 6.54 -11.29 8.63
N ARG A 32 6.26 -10.68 7.46
CA ARG A 32 6.34 -9.23 7.27
C ARG A 32 5.06 -8.49 7.60
N THR A 33 3.91 -9.16 7.71
CA THR A 33 2.59 -8.54 7.93
C THR A 33 1.92 -8.92 9.25
N VAL A 34 2.58 -9.70 10.12
CA VAL A 34 2.08 -10.03 11.47
C VAL A 34 2.47 -8.99 12.52
N GLY A 35 1.62 -8.84 13.54
CA GLY A 35 1.91 -8.07 14.76
C GLY A 35 1.43 -6.62 14.78
N PHE A 36 0.76 -6.15 13.71
CA PHE A 36 0.18 -4.82 13.62
C PHE A 36 -1.22 -4.78 14.25
N LYS A 37 -1.51 -3.79 15.08
CA LYS A 37 -2.78 -3.63 15.81
C LYS A 37 -3.64 -2.49 15.26
N HIS A 38 -3.00 -1.48 14.70
CA HIS A 38 -3.65 -0.25 14.22
C HIS A 38 -3.64 -0.14 12.69
N LEU A 39 -2.68 -0.81 12.04
CA LEU A 39 -2.50 -0.85 10.60
C LEU A 39 -2.91 -2.21 10.03
N ASP A 40 -3.78 -2.22 9.01
CA ASP A 40 -4.00 -3.43 8.21
C ASP A 40 -2.85 -3.62 7.21
N ALA A 41 -1.80 -4.28 7.69
CA ALA A 41 -0.59 -4.51 6.91
C ALA A 41 -0.83 -5.43 5.70
N ILE A 42 -1.81 -6.33 5.75
CA ILE A 42 -2.12 -7.23 4.63
C ILE A 42 -2.80 -6.43 3.53
N ALA A 43 -3.83 -5.64 3.87
CA ALA A 43 -4.52 -4.78 2.92
C ALA A 43 -3.54 -3.81 2.24
N PHE A 44 -2.66 -3.17 3.02
CA PHE A 44 -1.63 -2.28 2.47
C PHE A 44 -0.76 -2.97 1.41
N VAL A 45 -0.19 -4.14 1.73
CA VAL A 45 0.73 -4.84 0.81
C VAL A 45 0.00 -5.35 -0.42
N GLN A 46 -1.22 -5.88 -0.26
CA GLN A 46 -2.04 -6.32 -1.39
C GLN A 46 -2.34 -5.18 -2.35
N TRP A 47 -2.65 -3.99 -1.82
CA TRP A 47 -2.93 -2.83 -2.64
C TRP A 47 -1.67 -2.31 -3.34
N MET A 48 -0.54 -2.23 -2.63
CA MET A 48 0.73 -1.83 -3.24
C MET A 48 1.16 -2.78 -4.38
N LYS A 49 0.88 -4.08 -4.25
CA LYS A 49 1.05 -5.05 -5.33
C LYS A 49 0.10 -4.78 -6.49
N HIS A 50 -1.18 -4.57 -6.22
CA HIS A 50 -2.17 -4.24 -7.25
C HIS A 50 -1.76 -2.98 -8.03
N ALA A 51 -1.34 -1.93 -7.32
CA ALA A 51 -0.80 -0.72 -7.94
C ALA A 51 0.38 -1.02 -8.86
N ALA A 52 1.30 -1.91 -8.47
CA ALA A 52 2.44 -2.30 -9.29
C ALA A 52 2.05 -3.04 -10.59
N MET A 53 0.87 -3.68 -10.63
CA MET A 53 0.35 -4.39 -11.80
C MET A 53 -0.36 -3.47 -12.81
N VAL A 54 -0.65 -2.22 -12.46
CA VAL A 54 -1.25 -1.23 -13.38
C VAL A 54 -0.34 -1.03 -14.59
N THR A 55 -0.84 -1.32 -15.79
CA THR A 55 -0.02 -1.35 -17.02
C THR A 55 0.47 0.03 -17.44
N ASN A 56 -0.37 1.05 -17.30
CA ASN A 56 -0.02 2.43 -17.61
C ASN A 56 0.93 3.00 -16.54
N ALA A 57 2.12 3.44 -16.93
CA ALA A 57 3.14 3.94 -16.01
C ALA A 57 2.72 5.19 -15.23
N LYS A 58 1.99 6.11 -15.87
CA LYS A 58 1.49 7.33 -15.22
C LYS A 58 0.41 6.98 -14.19
N GLU A 59 -0.53 6.14 -14.58
CA GLU A 59 -1.60 5.68 -13.68
C GLU A 59 -1.03 4.87 -12.51
N ARG A 60 -0.06 3.97 -12.76
CA ARG A 60 0.67 3.23 -11.73
C ARG A 60 1.26 4.13 -10.66
N LEU A 61 1.92 5.21 -11.06
CA LEU A 61 2.52 6.17 -10.13
C LEU A 61 1.46 6.95 -9.35
N LEU A 62 0.41 7.43 -10.03
CA LEU A 62 -0.70 8.14 -9.40
C LEU A 62 -1.37 7.27 -8.34
N THR A 63 -1.71 6.04 -8.70
CA THR A 63 -2.31 5.03 -7.82
C THR A 63 -1.39 4.78 -6.63
N LYS A 64 -0.11 4.41 -6.85
CA LYS A 64 0.87 4.19 -5.78
C LYS A 64 0.96 5.37 -4.79
N PHE A 65 1.09 6.58 -5.30
CA PHE A 65 1.28 7.77 -4.46
C PHE A 65 0.02 8.24 -3.75
N ALA A 66 -1.15 8.09 -4.37
CA ALA A 66 -2.42 8.41 -3.72
C ALA A 66 -2.62 7.51 -2.49
N TYR A 67 -2.25 6.24 -2.60
CA TYR A 67 -2.36 5.30 -1.50
C TYR A 67 -1.34 5.53 -0.39
N LEU A 68 -0.07 5.80 -0.74
CA LEU A 68 0.92 6.22 0.26
C LEU A 68 0.47 7.49 0.99
N CYS A 69 -0.14 8.46 0.29
CA CYS A 69 -0.74 9.63 0.92
C CYS A 69 -1.86 9.25 1.90
N ARG A 70 -2.78 8.36 1.50
CA ARG A 70 -3.89 7.93 2.36
C ARG A 70 -3.41 7.27 3.64
N TYR A 71 -2.46 6.35 3.55
CA TYR A 71 -1.90 5.69 4.72
C TYR A 71 -1.16 6.68 5.59
N HIS A 72 -0.30 7.51 5.00
CA HIS A 72 0.53 8.42 5.75
C HIS A 72 -0.29 9.53 6.45
N TYR A 73 -1.21 10.20 5.76
CA TYR A 73 -1.92 11.37 6.30
C TYR A 73 -3.35 11.12 6.75
N CYS A 74 -4.03 10.12 6.18
CA CYS A 74 -5.45 9.83 6.46
C CYS A 74 -5.68 8.54 7.24
N HIS A 75 -4.63 7.82 7.61
CA HIS A 75 -4.69 6.49 8.28
C HIS A 75 -5.64 5.53 7.56
N ASP A 76 -5.57 5.57 6.24
CA ASP A 76 -6.41 4.80 5.32
C ASP A 76 -7.94 5.05 5.41
N GLN A 77 -8.36 6.21 5.94
CA GLN A 77 -9.77 6.59 5.87
C GLN A 77 -10.21 6.85 4.43
N GLU A 78 -11.08 5.98 3.90
CA GLU A 78 -11.63 6.04 2.54
C GLU A 78 -12.68 7.15 2.34
N THR A 79 -12.63 8.23 3.12
CA THR A 79 -13.53 9.36 2.91
C THR A 79 -13.29 9.97 1.53
N LYS A 80 -14.36 10.42 0.87
CA LYS A 80 -14.28 11.09 -0.42
C LYS A 80 -13.22 12.20 -0.44
N MET A 81 -13.15 12.98 0.63
CA MET A 81 -12.20 14.10 0.74
C MET A 81 -10.74 13.62 0.83
N CYS A 82 -10.43 12.58 1.62
CA CYS A 82 -9.08 12.01 1.65
C CYS A 82 -8.68 11.43 0.29
N ASN A 83 -9.59 10.69 -0.36
CA ASN A 83 -9.33 10.13 -1.70
C ASN A 83 -9.06 11.24 -2.73
N ASP A 84 -9.91 12.26 -2.79
CA ASP A 84 -9.78 13.36 -3.75
C ASP A 84 -8.47 14.14 -3.54
N ILE A 85 -8.10 14.44 -2.29
CA ILE A 85 -6.89 15.22 -1.99
C ILE A 85 -5.64 14.39 -2.23
N CYS A 86 -5.64 13.11 -1.83
CA CYS A 86 -4.51 12.23 -2.08
C CYS A 86 -4.30 11.96 -3.57
N LEU A 87 -5.37 11.84 -4.36
CA LEU A 87 -5.24 11.72 -5.82
C LEU A 87 -4.67 13.00 -6.45
N LYS A 88 -5.10 14.18 -5.99
CA LYS A 88 -4.58 15.47 -6.46
C LYS A 88 -3.09 15.64 -6.13
N ILE A 89 -2.68 15.37 -4.90
CA ILE A 89 -1.28 15.53 -4.49
C ILE A 89 -0.36 14.47 -5.10
N ALA A 90 -0.88 13.25 -5.35
CA ALA A 90 -0.12 12.18 -6.01
C ALA A 90 0.41 12.58 -7.39
N GLY A 91 -0.36 13.35 -8.16
CA GLY A 91 0.10 13.91 -9.45
C GLY A 91 1.17 14.98 -9.30
N LYS A 92 1.35 15.51 -8.09
CA LYS A 92 2.32 16.56 -7.78
C LYS A 92 3.61 16.02 -7.18
N TYR A 93 3.58 14.88 -6.50
CA TYR A 93 4.78 14.30 -5.91
C TYR A 93 5.93 14.12 -6.90
N ASP A 94 7.14 14.38 -6.38
CA ASP A 94 8.37 14.02 -7.04
C ASP A 94 8.69 12.55 -6.69
N LYS A 95 8.75 11.72 -7.73
CA LYS A 95 8.96 10.28 -7.55
C LYS A 95 10.24 9.97 -6.80
N LYS A 96 11.34 10.69 -7.12
CA LYS A 96 12.64 10.42 -6.52
C LYS A 96 12.61 10.76 -5.04
N ILE A 97 12.05 11.92 -4.68
CA ILE A 97 11.95 12.34 -3.27
C ILE A 97 11.12 11.34 -2.47
N VAL A 98 9.94 10.95 -2.96
CA VAL A 98 9.08 10.00 -2.26
C VAL A 98 9.72 8.62 -2.13
N ASP A 99 10.32 8.10 -3.21
CA ASP A 99 10.99 6.80 -3.16
C ASP A 99 12.20 6.81 -2.22
N ASP A 100 13.00 7.89 -2.21
CA ASP A 100 14.14 8.04 -1.30
C ASP A 100 13.68 8.12 0.16
N ARG A 101 12.60 8.87 0.43
CA ARG A 101 12.00 8.96 1.76
C ARG A 101 11.51 7.59 2.22
N VAL A 102 10.72 6.89 1.40
CA VAL A 102 10.23 5.54 1.72
C VAL A 102 11.39 4.59 2.01
N LYS A 103 12.46 4.60 1.20
CA LYS A 103 13.65 3.76 1.42
C LYS A 103 14.44 4.13 2.67
N SER A 104 14.43 5.40 3.05
CA SER A 104 15.14 5.89 4.23
C SER A 104 14.48 5.49 5.55
N VAL A 105 13.23 5.03 5.53
CA VAL A 105 12.49 4.63 6.73
C VAL A 105 13.17 3.44 7.41
N LYS A 106 13.60 3.65 8.65
CA LYS A 106 14.26 2.63 9.48
C LYS A 106 13.28 2.04 10.50
N LYS A 107 13.57 0.82 10.93
CA LYS A 107 12.85 0.21 12.05
C LYS A 107 13.02 1.07 13.30
N GLY A 108 11.91 1.38 13.98
CA GLY A 108 11.93 2.22 15.18
C GLY A 108 12.12 3.71 14.90
N GLN A 109 11.94 4.16 13.64
CA GLN A 109 11.86 5.59 13.37
C GLN A 109 10.69 6.19 14.14
N GLU A 110 10.99 7.24 14.92
CA GLU A 110 10.00 7.94 15.71
C GLU A 110 8.91 8.56 14.83
N PRO A 111 7.63 8.49 15.25
CA PRO A 111 6.54 9.23 14.62
C PRO A 111 6.80 10.74 14.57
N LEU A 112 6.08 11.43 13.69
CA LEU A 112 6.23 12.86 13.51
C LEU A 112 5.97 13.63 14.80
N SER A 113 6.97 14.43 15.18
CA SER A 113 6.98 15.17 16.43
C SER A 113 5.90 16.25 16.51
N GLY A 114 5.46 16.78 15.37
CA GLY A 114 4.49 17.87 15.32
C GLY A 114 4.00 18.21 13.92
N VAL A 115 2.96 19.04 13.90
CA VAL A 115 2.28 19.52 12.70
C VAL A 115 3.23 20.20 11.72
N GLU A 116 4.14 21.04 12.22
CA GLU A 116 5.07 21.79 11.36
C GLU A 116 6.09 20.88 10.65
N THR A 117 6.55 19.82 11.33
CA THR A 117 7.43 18.81 10.71
C THR A 117 6.68 18.09 9.59
N CYS A 118 5.44 17.65 9.88
CA CYS A 118 4.57 16.99 8.91
C CYS A 118 4.27 17.87 7.69
N LYS A 119 4.02 19.17 7.91
CA LYS A 119 3.80 20.17 6.86
C LYS A 119 5.02 20.31 5.94
N LYS A 120 6.22 20.41 6.52
CA LYS A 120 7.48 20.52 5.76
C LYS A 120 7.73 19.27 4.93
N GLU A 121 7.48 18.10 5.48
CA GLU A 121 7.64 16.83 4.75
C GLU A 121 6.66 16.71 3.59
N CYS A 122 5.38 17.07 3.80
CA CYS A 122 4.39 17.10 2.72
C CYS A 122 4.82 18.04 1.57
N ALA A 123 5.33 19.22 1.90
CA ALA A 123 5.84 20.15 0.89
C ALA A 123 7.09 19.61 0.19
N SER A 124 7.97 18.93 0.92
CA SER A 124 9.19 18.33 0.36
C SER A 124 8.86 17.22 -0.63
N ASP A 125 7.91 16.33 -0.33
CA ASP A 125 7.49 15.23 -1.21
C ASP A 125 7.04 15.72 -2.60
N CYS A 126 6.57 16.97 -2.68
CA CYS A 126 6.17 17.61 -3.93
C CYS A 126 7.30 18.13 -4.81
N GLY A 127 8.54 18.21 -4.30
CA GLY A 127 9.67 18.76 -5.03
C GLY A 127 9.46 20.21 -5.45
N LEU A 128 9.58 20.50 -6.75
CA LEU A 128 9.43 21.86 -7.29
C LEU A 128 7.98 22.31 -7.52
N LYS A 129 6.99 21.49 -7.14
CA LYS A 129 5.57 21.78 -7.36
C LYS A 129 4.91 22.38 -6.12
N ASN A 130 3.97 23.30 -6.33
CA ASN A 130 3.19 23.88 -5.24
C ASN A 130 2.06 22.93 -4.77
N CYS A 131 2.18 22.45 -3.54
CA CYS A 131 1.22 21.57 -2.86
C CYS A 131 0.59 22.18 -1.61
N ARG A 132 0.72 23.50 -1.43
CA ARG A 132 0.30 24.16 -0.19
C ARG A 132 -1.14 23.83 0.18
N VAL A 133 -2.06 23.90 -0.79
CA VAL A 133 -3.49 23.67 -0.57
C VAL A 133 -3.77 22.24 -0.10
N GLU A 134 -3.16 21.24 -0.74
CA GLU A 134 -3.35 19.84 -0.33
C GLU A 134 -2.69 19.57 1.03
N CYS A 135 -1.48 20.08 1.26
CA CYS A 135 -0.78 19.91 2.52
C CYS A 135 -1.52 20.57 3.69
N ASP A 136 -2.07 21.78 3.50
CA ASP A 136 -2.86 22.50 4.51
C ASP A 136 -4.10 21.70 4.97
N TYR A 137 -4.57 20.73 4.18
CA TYR A 137 -5.59 19.77 4.59
C TYR A 137 -5.02 18.49 5.23
N LEU A 138 -3.93 17.94 4.67
CA LEU A 138 -3.43 16.62 5.05
C LEU A 138 -2.79 16.59 6.43
N TYR A 139 -1.95 17.56 6.79
CA TYR A 139 -1.27 17.53 8.08
C TYR A 139 -2.22 17.73 9.27
N PRO A 140 -3.24 18.64 9.26
CA PRO A 140 -4.15 18.72 10.39
C PRO A 140 -4.95 17.44 10.53
N LYS A 141 -5.43 16.90 9.39
CA LYS A 141 -6.19 15.64 9.36
C LYS A 141 -5.41 14.49 10.00
N HIS A 142 -4.13 14.36 9.67
CA HIS A 142 -3.24 13.36 10.26
C HIS A 142 -3.18 13.46 11.79
N PHE A 143 -3.13 14.67 12.34
CA PHE A 143 -3.03 14.89 13.79
C PHE A 143 -4.36 14.75 14.55
N LEU A 144 -5.51 14.66 13.85
CA LEU A 144 -6.82 14.44 14.50
C LEU A 144 -7.03 13.01 15.02
N PHE A 145 -6.21 12.05 14.58
CA PHE A 145 -6.35 10.66 14.97
C PHE A 145 -5.74 10.39 16.35
N GLY A 146 -6.56 9.88 17.29
CA GLY A 146 -6.12 9.64 18.67
C GLY A 146 -4.99 8.60 18.80
N ASN A 147 -4.96 7.61 17.91
CA ASN A 147 -3.93 6.56 17.86
C ASN A 147 -2.77 6.88 16.91
N ARG A 148 -2.65 8.14 16.46
CA ARG A 148 -1.73 8.55 15.38
C ARG A 148 -0.30 8.08 15.54
N LYS A 149 0.29 8.27 16.72
CA LYS A 149 1.68 7.82 16.97
C LYS A 149 1.84 6.31 16.84
N ALA A 150 0.87 5.53 17.33
CA ALA A 150 0.92 4.08 17.26
C ALA A 150 0.74 3.59 15.81
N TYR A 151 -0.19 4.20 15.06
CA TYR A 151 -0.37 3.92 13.64
C TYR A 151 0.89 4.28 12.82
N GLU A 152 1.48 5.45 13.02
CA GLU A 152 2.71 5.86 12.34
C GLU A 152 3.88 4.93 12.63
N ALA A 153 4.05 4.52 13.89
CA ALA A 153 5.09 3.58 14.29
C ALA A 153 4.92 2.24 13.55
N GLU A 154 3.69 1.74 13.48
CA GLU A 154 3.34 0.53 12.74
C GLU A 154 3.56 0.68 11.23
N PHE A 155 3.19 1.83 10.66
CA PHE A 155 3.40 2.11 9.24
C PHE A 155 4.89 2.19 8.88
N ASN A 156 5.68 2.90 9.69
CA ASN A 156 7.13 2.97 9.53
C ASN A 156 7.78 1.59 9.72
N GLU A 157 7.32 0.80 10.69
CA GLU A 157 7.78 -0.57 10.88
C GLU A 157 7.49 -1.41 9.63
N LEU A 158 6.27 -1.36 9.08
CA LEU A 158 5.90 -2.09 7.88
C LEU A 158 6.80 -1.72 6.70
N LEU A 159 6.98 -0.43 6.41
CA LEU A 159 7.89 0.04 5.36
C LEU A 159 9.31 -0.49 5.59
N SER A 160 9.82 -0.43 6.83
CA SER A 160 11.15 -0.92 7.16
C SER A 160 11.32 -2.43 6.92
N ARG A 161 10.28 -3.26 7.14
CA ARG A 161 10.33 -4.70 6.88
C ARG A 161 10.44 -5.01 5.38
N PHE A 162 9.89 -4.15 4.53
CA PHE A 162 9.96 -4.29 3.08
C PHE A 162 11.18 -3.61 2.44
N ASN A 163 11.82 -2.65 3.12
CA ASN A 163 13.08 -2.03 2.66
C ASN A 163 14.34 -2.87 2.90
N LYS A 164 14.29 -3.91 3.74
CA LYS A 164 15.46 -4.69 4.18
C LYS A 164 16.12 -5.59 3.12
N HIS A 165 15.81 -5.42 1.83
CA HIS A 165 16.33 -6.23 0.73
C HIS A 165 16.55 -5.41 -0.54
#